data_AF-A0A7V5CYH0-F1
#
_entry.id   AF-A0A7V5CYH0-F1
#
_cell.length_a   1.000
_cell.length_b   1.000
_cell.length_c   1.000
_cell.angle_alpha   90.00
_cell.angle_beta   90.00
_cell.angle_gamma   90.00
#
_symmetry.space_group_name_H-M   'P 1'
#
loop_
_entity.id
_entity.type
_entity.pdbx_description
1 polymer ?
#
loop_
_entity_poly.entity_id
_entity_poly.type
_entity_poly.pdbx_seq_one_letter_code
_entity_poly.pdbx_strand_id
1 'polypeptide(L)'
;MPSFINLPPGYGGTIVEPANRRTATYEPFAQGWFYDIGSFAAIAPSDGAYYLAVFDPRSATGSYAVTVGYLEKWTLPELIALPWNIKRIQIWEGQNVLAALSPFFAILVLGSLWLFVRHKKGKGPGSLSQWFASLGGLAYAASAVASLHQMLLAARFAPIPARDFTITLTIASIPAILAVIVLNYGLQKAKSFKITQRIGLVATSVVGLILFTGLYLGPTLTLLAAIVKPANIHK
;
A
#
# COMPACT_ATOMS: atom_id res chain seq x y z
N MET A 1 -24.75 34.20 1.34
CA MET A 1 -23.33 33.87 1.05
C MET A 1 -22.44 34.84 1.82
N PRO A 2 -21.29 34.40 2.36
CA PRO A 2 -20.28 35.26 2.95
C PRO A 2 -19.79 36.32 1.96
N SER A 3 -19.47 37.51 2.46
CA SER A 3 -19.10 38.68 1.65
C SER A 3 -17.82 38.51 0.84
N PHE A 4 -16.98 37.53 1.18
CA PHE A 4 -15.74 37.21 0.47
C PHE A 4 -15.95 36.22 -0.70
N ILE A 5 -17.16 35.72 -0.93
CA ILE A 5 -17.50 34.82 -2.04
C ILE A 5 -18.32 35.59 -3.08
N ASN A 6 -17.75 35.76 -4.27
CA ASN A 6 -18.44 36.35 -5.42
C ASN A 6 -18.96 35.25 -6.34
N LEU A 7 -20.29 35.18 -6.51
CA LEU A 7 -20.92 34.28 -7.47
C LEU A 7 -21.07 34.99 -8.82
N PRO A 8 -20.81 34.31 -9.95
CA PRO A 8 -21.10 34.86 -11.27
C PRO A 8 -22.60 35.17 -11.43
N PRO A 9 -22.97 36.19 -12.24
CA PRO A 9 -24.37 36.50 -12.50
C PRO A 9 -25.16 35.28 -12.98
N GLY A 10 -26.33 35.04 -12.39
CA GLY A 10 -27.20 33.91 -12.73
C GLY A 10 -26.87 32.59 -12.04
N TYR A 11 -25.78 32.50 -11.26
CA TYR A 11 -25.44 31.31 -10.49
C TYR A 11 -26.02 31.36 -9.08
N GLY A 12 -26.64 30.26 -8.65
CA GLY A 12 -26.92 29.98 -7.24
C GLY A 12 -25.72 29.31 -6.56
N GLY A 13 -25.73 29.24 -5.24
CA GLY A 13 -24.69 28.56 -4.48
C GLY A 13 -25.21 28.04 -3.15
N THR A 14 -24.63 26.93 -2.71
CA THR A 14 -24.88 26.34 -1.39
C THR A 14 -23.55 26.21 -0.68
N ILE A 15 -23.50 26.62 0.59
CA ILE A 15 -22.34 26.38 1.44
C ILE A 15 -22.63 25.17 2.30
N VAL A 16 -21.65 24.27 2.32
CA VAL A 16 -21.64 23.10 3.19
C VAL A 16 -20.72 23.44 4.33
N GLU A 17 -21.31 23.73 5.49
CA GLU A 17 -20.53 23.96 6.70
C GLU A 17 -19.84 22.65 7.12
N PRO A 18 -18.58 22.73 7.60
CA PRO A 18 -17.87 21.54 7.99
C PRO A 18 -18.57 20.85 9.15
N ALA A 19 -18.69 19.53 9.08
CA ALA A 19 -19.09 18.74 10.23
C ALA A 19 -18.12 19.02 11.39
N ASN A 20 -18.62 19.21 12.61
CA ASN A 20 -17.79 19.42 13.80
C ASN A 20 -17.12 18.09 14.25
N ARG A 21 -16.35 17.47 13.34
CA ARG A 21 -15.59 16.25 13.58
C ARG A 21 -14.15 16.63 13.88
N ARG A 22 -13.81 16.57 15.16
CA ARG A 22 -12.44 16.79 15.66
C ARG A 22 -11.58 15.53 15.64
N THR A 23 -12.18 14.39 15.30
CA THR A 23 -11.54 13.07 15.32
C THR A 23 -11.35 12.58 13.90
N ALA A 24 -10.15 12.09 13.58
CA ALA A 24 -9.88 11.48 12.29
C ALA A 24 -10.61 10.13 12.15
N THR A 25 -10.86 9.73 10.92
CA THR A 25 -11.41 8.43 10.53
C THR A 25 -10.28 7.56 9.98
N TYR A 26 -10.24 6.30 10.40
CA TYR A 26 -9.28 5.33 9.89
C TYR A 26 -9.74 4.75 8.55
N GLU A 27 -8.82 4.62 7.60
CA GLU A 27 -9.07 4.01 6.28
C GLU A 27 -8.29 2.68 6.18
N PRO A 28 -8.98 1.52 6.18
CA PRO A 28 -8.30 0.22 6.29
C PRO A 28 -7.54 -0.25 5.05
N PHE A 29 -7.80 0.27 3.85
CA PHE A 29 -7.19 -0.22 2.61
C PHE A 29 -5.80 0.38 2.33
N ALA A 30 -5.62 1.68 2.57
CA ALA A 30 -4.35 2.39 2.55
C ALA A 30 -3.68 2.46 3.93
N GLN A 31 -4.39 2.02 4.98
CA GLN A 31 -3.98 2.13 6.39
C GLN A 31 -3.69 3.58 6.80
N GLY A 32 -4.48 4.50 6.24
CA GLY A 32 -4.33 5.95 6.42
C GLY A 32 -5.35 6.52 7.41
N TRP A 33 -5.37 7.84 7.50
CA TRP A 33 -6.38 8.57 8.27
C TRP A 33 -6.75 9.88 7.59
N PHE A 34 -8.01 10.27 7.72
CA PHE A 34 -8.51 11.54 7.18
C PHE A 34 -9.57 12.16 8.09
N TYR A 35 -9.77 13.46 7.98
CA TYR A 35 -10.87 14.15 8.63
C TYR A 35 -12.03 14.24 7.65
N ASP A 36 -13.14 13.57 7.97
CA ASP A 36 -14.39 13.72 7.23
C ASP A 36 -15.00 15.08 7.60
N ILE A 37 -14.74 16.07 6.74
CA ILE A 37 -15.15 17.45 6.95
C ILE A 37 -16.60 17.72 6.52
N GLY A 38 -17.27 16.83 5.79
CA GLY A 38 -18.64 17.06 5.36
C GLY A 38 -19.03 16.30 4.11
N SER A 39 -20.34 16.16 3.91
CA SER A 39 -20.93 15.57 2.72
C SER A 39 -22.15 16.39 2.30
N PHE A 40 -22.41 16.42 1.00
CA PHE A 40 -23.55 17.11 0.44
C PHE A 40 -24.15 16.28 -0.69
N ALA A 41 -25.46 16.10 -0.62
CA ALA A 41 -26.24 15.42 -1.64
C ALA A 41 -27.45 16.29 -1.97
N ALA A 42 -27.64 16.56 -3.26
CA ALA A 42 -28.79 17.29 -3.77
C ALA A 42 -29.14 16.79 -5.17
N ILE A 43 -30.40 16.93 -5.55
CA ILE A 43 -30.84 16.74 -6.93
C ILE A 43 -30.36 17.96 -7.73
N ALA A 44 -29.67 17.72 -8.84
CA ALA A 44 -29.23 18.78 -9.72
C ALA A 44 -30.45 19.56 -10.24
N PRO A 45 -30.54 20.90 -10.03
CA PRO A 45 -31.70 21.67 -10.46
C PRO A 45 -31.86 21.75 -11.99
N SER A 46 -30.79 21.50 -12.75
CA SER A 46 -30.77 21.52 -14.22
C SER A 46 -29.57 20.74 -14.75
N ASP A 47 -29.58 20.37 -16.03
CA ASP A 47 -28.38 19.84 -16.66
C ASP A 47 -27.32 20.95 -16.83
N GLY A 48 -26.04 20.62 -16.63
CA GLY A 48 -24.94 21.58 -16.83
C GLY A 48 -23.69 21.30 -16.01
N ALA A 49 -22.74 22.22 -16.10
CA ALA A 49 -21.50 22.18 -15.31
C ALA A 49 -21.73 22.79 -13.92
N TYR A 50 -21.35 22.03 -12.89
CA TYR A 50 -21.36 22.47 -11.50
C TYR A 50 -19.94 22.74 -11.02
N TYR A 51 -19.78 23.80 -10.25
CA TYR A 51 -18.49 24.20 -9.70
C TYR A 51 -18.46 23.93 -8.20
N LEU A 52 -17.36 23.34 -7.74
CA LEU A 52 -17.08 23.14 -6.33
C LEU A 52 -15.81 23.89 -5.96
N ALA A 53 -15.87 24.62 -4.85
CA ALA A 53 -14.74 25.31 -4.28
C ALA A 53 -14.61 24.94 -2.80
N VAL A 54 -13.41 24.58 -2.38
CA VAL A 54 -13.04 24.45 -0.97
C VAL A 54 -12.29 25.71 -0.58
N PHE A 55 -12.72 26.37 0.48
CA PHE A 55 -12.11 27.61 0.96
C PHE A 55 -12.01 27.60 2.48
N ASP A 56 -11.02 28.32 3.02
CA ASP A 56 -10.90 28.62 4.44
C ASP A 56 -11.02 30.14 4.64
N PRO A 57 -11.96 30.63 5.47
CA PRO A 57 -12.15 32.07 5.69
C PRO A 57 -10.92 32.81 6.25
N ARG A 58 -9.97 32.09 6.84
CA ARG A 58 -8.71 32.63 7.39
C ARG A 58 -7.54 32.45 6.42
N SER A 59 -7.81 32.03 5.18
CA SER A 59 -6.79 31.73 4.17
C SER A 59 -5.79 30.66 4.62
N ALA A 60 -6.20 29.75 5.51
CA ALA A 60 -5.35 28.62 5.89
C ALA A 60 -5.19 27.65 4.72
N THR A 61 -3.97 27.10 4.58
CA THR A 61 -3.65 26.11 3.54
C THR A 61 -3.67 24.69 4.11
N GLY A 62 -4.05 23.72 3.30
CA GLY A 62 -3.98 22.31 3.67
C GLY A 62 -4.34 21.38 2.52
N SER A 63 -4.05 20.10 2.70
CA SER A 63 -4.47 19.03 1.80
C SER A 63 -5.96 18.75 1.98
N TYR A 64 -6.75 18.81 0.90
CA TYR A 64 -8.15 18.41 0.90
C TYR A 64 -8.46 17.53 -0.31
N ALA A 65 -9.29 16.51 -0.09
CA ALA A 65 -9.79 15.64 -1.14
C ALA A 65 -11.30 15.80 -1.22
N VAL A 66 -11.82 15.93 -2.43
CA VAL A 66 -13.26 16.02 -2.67
C VAL A 66 -13.64 14.93 -3.63
N THR A 67 -14.61 14.12 -3.24
CA THR A 67 -15.21 13.09 -4.08
C THR A 67 -16.55 13.60 -4.60
N VAL A 68 -16.73 13.58 -5.92
CA VAL A 68 -17.97 14.04 -6.59
C VAL A 68 -18.65 12.84 -7.22
N GLY A 69 -19.81 12.47 -6.67
CA GLY A 69 -20.56 11.28 -7.11
C GLY A 69 -19.80 9.96 -6.89
N TYR A 70 -20.38 8.87 -7.37
CA TYR A 70 -19.77 7.54 -7.36
C TYR A 70 -19.92 6.92 -8.74
N LEU A 71 -18.83 6.91 -9.52
CA LEU A 71 -18.71 6.07 -10.70
C LEU A 71 -17.44 5.25 -10.54
N GLU A 72 -17.60 4.03 -10.05
CA GLU A 72 -16.47 3.13 -9.85
C GLU A 72 -16.00 2.58 -11.20
N LYS A 73 -14.99 3.25 -11.77
CA LYS A 73 -14.27 2.81 -12.96
C LYS A 73 -12.80 2.79 -12.65
N TRP A 74 -12.20 1.62 -12.77
CA TRP A 74 -10.77 1.41 -12.59
C TRP A 74 -10.14 1.10 -13.95
N THR A 75 -9.21 1.94 -14.38
CA THR A 75 -8.41 1.68 -15.58
C THR A 75 -7.21 0.79 -15.24
N LEU A 76 -6.70 0.06 -16.23
CA LEU A 76 -5.52 -0.77 -16.03
C LEU A 76 -4.29 0.02 -15.54
N PRO A 77 -3.98 1.23 -16.05
CA PRO A 77 -2.89 2.05 -15.51
C PRO A 77 -3.09 2.44 -14.04
N GLU A 78 -4.33 2.74 -13.61
CA GLU A 78 -4.62 3.07 -12.20
C GLU A 78 -4.38 1.88 -11.28
N LEU A 79 -4.78 0.67 -11.71
CA LEU A 79 -4.53 -0.56 -10.97
C LEU A 79 -3.03 -0.85 -10.84
N ILE A 80 -2.25 -0.66 -11.92
CA ILE A 80 -0.79 -0.84 -11.91
C ILE A 80 -0.09 0.24 -11.06
N ALA A 81 -0.65 1.44 -10.97
CA ALA A 81 -0.09 2.51 -10.14
C ALA A 81 -0.48 2.39 -8.66
N LEU A 82 -1.39 1.48 -8.30
CA LEU A 82 -2.04 1.45 -6.99
C LEU A 82 -1.05 1.39 -5.80
N PRO A 83 -0.02 0.52 -5.77
CA PRO A 83 0.92 0.48 -4.65
C PRO A 83 1.68 1.78 -4.45
N TRP A 84 2.02 2.45 -5.54
CA TRP A 84 2.70 3.74 -5.50
C TRP A 84 1.74 4.86 -5.08
N ASN A 85 0.50 4.83 -5.58
CA ASN A 85 -0.53 5.78 -5.19
C ASN A 85 -0.87 5.71 -3.70
N ILE A 86 -0.89 4.51 -3.09
CA ILE A 86 -1.04 4.37 -1.63
C ILE A 86 0.08 5.10 -0.88
N LYS A 87 1.33 5.02 -1.36
CA LYS A 87 2.45 5.76 -0.76
C LYS A 87 2.34 7.26 -0.95
N ARG A 88 1.84 7.70 -2.11
CA ARG A 88 1.55 9.12 -2.35
C ARG A 88 0.43 9.63 -1.46
N ILE A 89 -0.61 8.84 -1.21
CA ILE A 89 -1.70 9.18 -0.27
C ILE A 89 -1.13 9.36 1.14
N GLN A 90 -0.33 8.42 1.63
CA GLN A 90 0.32 8.53 2.95
C GLN A 90 1.16 9.81 3.09
N ILE A 91 1.90 10.18 2.05
CA ILE A 91 2.67 11.43 2.04
C ILE A 91 1.74 12.66 2.00
N TRP A 92 0.68 12.61 1.20
CA TRP A 92 -0.33 13.67 1.08
C TRP A 92 -1.11 13.90 2.39
N GLU A 93 -1.32 12.84 3.19
CA GLU A 93 -1.88 12.88 4.55
C GLU A 93 -0.95 13.57 5.57
N GLY A 94 0.27 13.96 5.16
CA GLY A 94 1.23 14.70 5.97
C GLY A 94 2.38 13.85 6.51
N GLN A 95 2.49 12.58 6.12
CA GLN A 95 3.67 11.79 6.45
C GLN A 95 4.88 12.26 5.63
N ASN A 96 6.05 12.33 6.27
CA ASN A 96 7.29 12.48 5.50
C ASN A 96 7.61 11.17 4.75
N VAL A 97 8.40 11.27 3.67
CA VAL A 97 8.76 10.13 2.81
C VAL A 97 9.41 8.98 3.60
N LEU A 98 10.21 9.31 4.61
CA LEU A 98 10.88 8.32 5.45
C LEU A 98 9.87 7.52 6.28
N ALA A 99 8.86 8.15 6.88
CA ALA A 99 7.83 7.46 7.64
C ALA A 99 7.00 6.51 6.76
N ALA A 100 6.69 6.92 5.54
CA ALA A 100 5.90 6.11 4.60
C ALA A 100 6.64 4.88 4.06
N LEU A 101 7.97 4.98 3.87
CA LEU A 101 8.78 3.96 3.20
C LEU A 101 9.74 3.20 4.12
N SER A 102 10.16 3.76 5.25
CA SER A 102 11.18 3.16 6.12
C SER A 102 10.83 1.77 6.65
N PRO A 103 9.58 1.41 7.00
CA PRO A 103 9.29 0.05 7.47
C PRO A 103 9.60 -1.00 6.39
N PHE A 104 9.31 -0.66 5.13
CA PHE A 104 9.57 -1.54 3.99
C PHE A 104 11.08 -1.70 3.76
N PHE A 105 11.82 -0.59 3.70
CA PHE A 105 13.27 -0.62 3.50
C PHE A 105 14.02 -1.22 4.68
N ALA A 106 13.56 -1.01 5.92
CA ALA A 106 14.17 -1.61 7.11
C ALA A 106 14.13 -3.14 7.04
N ILE A 107 12.99 -3.73 6.67
CA ILE A 107 12.89 -5.18 6.50
C ILE A 107 13.76 -5.69 5.36
N LEU A 108 13.82 -4.98 4.23
CA LEU A 108 14.70 -5.36 3.12
C LEU A 108 16.18 -5.32 3.52
N VAL A 109 16.64 -4.24 4.16
CA VAL A 109 18.04 -4.07 4.56
C VAL A 109 18.41 -5.08 5.65
N LEU A 110 17.68 -5.11 6.76
CA LEU A 110 17.97 -6.00 7.89
C LEU A 110 17.82 -7.47 7.50
N GLY A 111 16.78 -7.80 6.72
CA GLY A 111 16.56 -9.14 6.19
C GLY A 111 17.69 -9.57 5.25
N SER A 112 18.14 -8.69 4.35
CA SER A 112 19.23 -9.01 3.43
C SER A 112 20.57 -9.20 4.15
N LEU A 113 20.86 -8.36 5.15
CA LEU A 113 22.02 -8.53 6.03
C LEU A 113 21.96 -9.87 6.78
N TRP A 114 20.79 -10.23 7.30
CA TRP A 114 20.57 -11.52 7.95
C TRP A 114 20.78 -12.70 6.98
N LEU A 115 20.26 -12.63 5.75
CA LEU A 115 20.49 -13.65 4.72
C LEU A 115 21.98 -13.78 4.38
N PHE A 116 22.69 -12.67 4.25
CA PHE A 116 24.13 -12.65 3.98
C PHE A 116 24.93 -13.31 5.10
N VAL A 117 24.63 -12.99 6.36
CA VAL A 117 25.26 -13.64 7.52
C VAL A 117 24.97 -15.14 7.54
N ARG A 118 23.73 -15.57 7.23
CA ARG A 118 23.40 -17.00 7.12
C ARG A 118 24.13 -17.69 5.98
N HIS A 119 24.25 -17.04 4.83
CA HIS A 119 24.98 -17.56 3.68
C HIS A 119 26.46 -17.79 4.01
N LYS A 120 27.13 -16.82 4.64
CA LYS A 120 28.52 -16.98 5.13
C LYS A 120 28.67 -18.16 6.10
N LYS A 121 27.65 -18.44 6.92
CA LYS A 121 27.61 -19.58 7.84
C LYS A 121 27.14 -20.90 7.19
N GLY A 122 26.94 -20.94 5.87
CA GLY A 122 26.47 -22.13 5.15
C GLY A 122 25.01 -22.51 5.41
N LYS A 123 24.21 -21.60 6.01
CA LYS A 123 22.80 -21.81 6.40
C LYS A 123 21.83 -20.89 5.63
N GLY A 124 22.29 -20.24 4.56
CA GLY A 124 21.52 -19.30 3.74
C GLY A 124 21.35 -19.78 2.30
N PRO A 125 20.85 -18.92 1.40
CA PRO A 125 20.63 -19.26 0.00
C PRO A 125 21.90 -19.79 -0.68
N GLY A 126 21.83 -20.95 -1.32
CA GLY A 126 22.99 -21.64 -1.91
C GLY A 126 23.11 -21.52 -3.44
N SER A 127 22.10 -20.99 -4.11
CA SER A 127 22.08 -20.76 -5.56
C SER A 127 21.40 -19.42 -5.89
N LEU A 128 21.59 -18.96 -7.13
CA LEU A 128 20.99 -17.70 -7.58
C LEU A 128 19.45 -17.71 -7.49
N SER A 129 18.81 -18.82 -7.86
CA SER A 129 17.35 -19.00 -7.72
C SER A 129 16.90 -18.87 -6.26
N GLN A 130 17.68 -19.40 -5.32
CA GLN A 130 17.38 -19.29 -3.90
C GLN A 130 17.55 -17.87 -3.37
N TRP A 131 18.54 -17.12 -3.87
CA TRP A 131 18.68 -15.70 -3.54
C TRP A 131 17.48 -14.89 -4.01
N PHE A 132 17.04 -15.10 -5.25
CA PHE A 132 15.83 -14.45 -5.76
C PHE A 132 14.59 -14.82 -4.94
N ALA A 133 14.41 -16.09 -4.57
CA ALA A 133 13.32 -16.50 -3.69
C ALA A 133 13.43 -15.79 -2.34
N SER A 134 14.58 -15.84 -1.67
CA SER A 134 14.73 -15.23 -0.35
C SER A 134 14.50 -13.72 -0.35
N LEU A 135 15.01 -12.99 -1.35
CA LEU A 135 14.79 -11.56 -1.48
C LEU A 135 13.33 -11.23 -1.84
N GLY A 136 12.68 -12.04 -2.69
CA GLY A 136 11.26 -11.91 -2.98
C GLY A 136 10.38 -12.14 -1.75
N GLY A 137 10.72 -13.15 -0.95
CA GLY A 137 10.07 -13.42 0.34
C GLY A 137 10.26 -12.29 1.35
N LEU A 138 11.44 -11.66 1.39
CA LEU A 138 11.67 -10.45 2.21
C LEU A 138 10.84 -9.27 1.73
N ALA A 139 10.66 -9.07 0.42
CA ALA A 139 9.80 -8.00 -0.09
C ALA A 139 8.32 -8.21 0.30
N TYR A 140 7.82 -9.45 0.28
CA TYR A 140 6.50 -9.76 0.83
C TYR A 140 6.43 -9.47 2.34
N ALA A 141 7.43 -9.90 3.12
CA ALA A 141 7.47 -9.60 4.55
C ALA A 141 7.49 -8.09 4.82
N ALA A 142 8.23 -7.34 4.01
CA ALA A 142 8.31 -5.89 4.08
C ALA A 142 6.95 -5.23 3.83
N SER A 143 6.14 -5.74 2.90
CA SER A 143 4.75 -5.27 2.72
C SER A 143 3.87 -5.54 3.93
N ALA A 144 3.92 -6.75 4.51
CA ALA A 144 3.13 -7.07 5.70
C ALA A 144 3.48 -6.15 6.87
N VAL A 145 4.78 -5.97 7.14
CA VAL A 145 5.26 -5.08 8.21
C VAL A 145 4.90 -3.62 7.94
N ALA A 146 5.00 -3.17 6.69
CA ALA A 146 4.63 -1.80 6.33
C ALA A 146 3.14 -1.51 6.57
N SER A 147 2.24 -2.44 6.23
CA SER A 147 0.81 -2.30 6.49
C SER A 147 0.51 -2.25 8.00
N LEU A 148 1.12 -3.14 8.79
CA LEU A 148 0.94 -3.13 10.25
C LEU A 148 1.51 -1.85 10.89
N HIS A 149 2.66 -1.38 10.42
CA HIS A 149 3.23 -0.12 10.88
C HIS A 149 2.31 1.07 10.58
N GLN A 150 1.75 1.13 9.37
CA GLN A 150 0.83 2.21 8.99
C GLN A 150 -0.45 2.19 9.83
N MET A 151 -1.00 1.01 10.13
CA MET A 151 -2.11 0.87 11.07
C MET A 151 -1.76 1.39 12.48
N LEU A 152 -0.57 1.05 13.00
CA LEU A 152 -0.10 1.53 14.31
C LEU A 152 0.13 3.05 14.33
N LEU A 153 0.57 3.63 13.20
CA LEU A 153 0.71 5.07 13.06
C LEU A 153 -0.65 5.75 13.04
N ALA A 154 -1.59 5.24 12.24
CA ALA A 154 -2.94 5.78 12.12
C ALA A 154 -3.72 5.69 13.44
N ALA A 155 -3.49 4.66 14.26
CA ALA A 155 -4.07 4.51 15.60
C ALA A 155 -3.76 5.69 16.55
N ARG A 156 -2.73 6.49 16.25
CA ARG A 156 -2.39 7.70 17.04
C ARG A 156 -3.32 8.87 16.74
N PHE A 157 -4.01 8.85 15.60
CA PHE A 157 -4.83 9.95 15.09
C PHE A 157 -6.31 9.59 15.02
N ALA A 158 -6.63 8.33 14.72
CA ALA A 158 -7.98 7.84 14.56
C ALA A 158 -8.22 6.60 15.44
N PRO A 159 -9.40 6.50 16.10
CA PRO A 159 -9.83 5.24 16.67
C PRO A 159 -10.01 4.21 15.54
N ILE A 160 -9.64 2.96 15.80
CA ILE A 160 -9.75 1.86 14.82
C ILE A 160 -10.94 0.97 15.21
N PRO A 161 -12.06 1.01 14.46
CA PRO A 161 -13.15 0.06 14.66
C PRO A 161 -12.70 -1.38 14.44
N ALA A 162 -13.27 -2.34 15.17
CA ALA A 162 -12.90 -3.76 15.09
C ALA A 162 -13.00 -4.34 13.66
N ARG A 163 -13.98 -3.87 12.88
CA ARG A 163 -14.13 -4.24 11.47
C ARG A 163 -12.91 -3.81 10.65
N ASP A 164 -12.51 -2.55 10.77
CA ASP A 164 -11.45 -1.97 9.93
C ASP A 164 -10.06 -2.48 10.35
N PHE A 165 -9.88 -2.78 11.65
CA PHE A 165 -8.75 -3.55 12.15
C PHE A 165 -8.66 -4.93 11.47
N THR A 166 -9.77 -5.66 11.41
CA THR A 166 -9.84 -7.00 10.82
C THR A 166 -9.51 -6.95 9.32
N ILE A 167 -10.05 -5.98 8.58
CA ILE A 167 -9.72 -5.77 7.16
C ILE A 167 -8.22 -5.58 6.97
N THR A 168 -7.61 -4.71 7.77
CA THR A 168 -6.17 -4.43 7.69
C THR A 168 -5.34 -5.67 8.02
N LEU A 169 -5.73 -6.44 9.04
CA LEU A 169 -5.06 -7.68 9.41
C LEU A 169 -5.18 -8.74 8.30
N THR A 170 -6.33 -8.83 7.64
CA THR A 170 -6.51 -9.69 6.47
C THR A 170 -5.56 -9.27 5.34
N ILE A 171 -5.51 -7.97 5.01
CA ILE A 171 -4.60 -7.43 3.98
C ILE A 171 -3.13 -7.73 4.32
N ALA A 172 -2.72 -7.58 5.58
CA ALA A 172 -1.35 -7.85 6.02
C ALA A 172 -1.00 -9.35 6.10
N SER A 173 -1.99 -10.22 6.34
CA SER A 173 -1.75 -11.66 6.46
C SER A 173 -1.39 -12.32 5.12
N ILE A 174 -1.94 -11.84 4.01
CA ILE A 174 -1.63 -12.33 2.66
C ILE A 174 -0.12 -12.23 2.35
N PRO A 175 0.51 -11.04 2.36
CA PRO A 175 1.95 -10.92 2.15
C PRO A 175 2.76 -11.67 3.21
N ALA A 176 2.29 -11.77 4.46
CA ALA A 176 2.98 -12.55 5.48
C ALA A 176 3.03 -14.05 5.13
N ILE A 177 1.92 -14.63 4.66
CA ILE A 177 1.84 -16.03 4.22
C ILE A 177 2.74 -16.25 2.99
N LEU A 178 2.66 -15.37 1.99
CA LEU A 178 3.54 -15.44 0.82
C LEU A 178 5.02 -15.35 1.20
N ALA A 179 5.36 -14.47 2.15
CA ALA A 179 6.73 -14.35 2.67
C ALA A 179 7.21 -15.66 3.28
N VAL A 180 6.42 -16.29 4.16
CA VAL A 180 6.78 -17.55 4.79
C VAL A 180 7.01 -18.66 3.76
N ILE A 181 6.08 -18.82 2.81
CA ILE A 181 6.19 -19.85 1.76
C ILE A 181 7.46 -19.64 0.94
N VAL A 182 7.67 -18.42 0.45
CA VAL A 182 8.77 -18.11 -0.47
C VAL A 182 10.13 -18.12 0.24
N LEU A 183 10.21 -17.63 1.49
CA LEU A 183 11.42 -17.72 2.31
C LEU A 183 11.80 -19.17 2.63
N ASN A 184 10.81 -20.04 2.90
CA ASN A 184 11.07 -21.46 3.12
C ASN A 184 11.68 -22.14 1.89
N TYR A 185 11.22 -21.78 0.69
CA TYR A 185 11.88 -22.24 -0.55
C TYR A 185 13.29 -21.65 -0.68
N GLY A 186 13.49 -20.36 -0.47
CA GLY A 186 14.82 -19.74 -0.58
C GLY A 186 15.85 -20.27 0.42
N LEU A 187 15.41 -20.70 1.61
CA LEU A 187 16.28 -21.17 2.70
C LEU A 187 16.40 -22.71 2.78
N GLN A 188 15.80 -23.45 1.86
CA GLN A 188 15.91 -24.90 1.86
C GLN A 188 17.36 -25.36 1.61
N LYS A 189 17.72 -26.54 2.10
CA LYS A 189 19.08 -27.11 1.89
C LYS A 189 19.36 -27.50 0.44
N ALA A 190 18.33 -27.94 -0.29
CA ALA A 190 18.47 -28.34 -1.68
C ALA A 190 18.71 -27.13 -2.59
N LYS A 191 19.86 -27.09 -3.27
CA LYS A 191 20.29 -25.94 -4.09
C LYS A 191 19.48 -25.74 -5.38
N SER A 192 18.66 -26.71 -5.75
CA SER A 192 17.80 -26.70 -6.94
C SER A 192 16.34 -26.91 -6.57
N PHE A 193 15.45 -26.14 -7.19
CA PHE A 193 14.01 -26.31 -7.04
C PHE A 193 13.46 -27.45 -7.89
N LYS A 194 12.61 -28.29 -7.28
CA LYS A 194 11.77 -29.27 -7.98
C LYS A 194 10.74 -28.54 -8.85
N ILE A 195 10.20 -29.23 -9.86
CA ILE A 195 9.17 -28.64 -10.72
C ILE A 195 7.95 -28.14 -9.93
N THR A 196 7.51 -28.88 -8.92
CA THR A 196 6.40 -28.49 -8.02
C THR A 196 6.68 -27.20 -7.26
N GLN A 197 7.94 -26.98 -6.85
CA GLN A 197 8.36 -25.76 -6.16
C GLN A 197 8.42 -24.57 -7.12
N ARG A 198 8.84 -24.80 -8.38
CA ARG A 198 8.80 -23.77 -9.42
C ARG A 198 7.37 -23.34 -9.72
N ILE A 199 6.44 -24.29 -9.84
CA ILE A 199 5.00 -24.00 -9.99
C ILE A 199 4.50 -23.21 -8.79
N GLY A 200 4.87 -23.59 -7.56
CA GLY A 200 4.54 -22.84 -6.35
C GLY A 200 5.05 -21.40 -6.37
N LEU A 201 6.30 -21.18 -6.80
CA LEU A 201 6.88 -19.84 -6.94
C LEU A 201 6.18 -18.99 -8.02
N VAL A 202 5.79 -19.60 -9.15
CA VAL A 202 4.99 -18.90 -10.17
C VAL A 202 3.62 -18.52 -9.60
N ALA A 203 2.95 -19.44 -8.90
CA ALA A 203 1.65 -19.17 -8.29
C ALA A 203 1.73 -18.04 -7.25
N THR A 204 2.72 -18.05 -6.35
CA THR A 204 2.90 -16.97 -5.38
C THR A 204 3.29 -15.65 -6.02
N SER A 205 4.04 -15.66 -7.13
CA SER A 205 4.31 -14.47 -7.93
C SER A 205 3.04 -13.87 -8.55
N VAL A 206 2.20 -14.71 -9.18
CA VAL A 206 0.93 -14.27 -9.78
C VAL A 206 -0.01 -13.69 -8.71
N VAL A 207 -0.18 -14.37 -7.58
CA VAL A 207 -0.98 -13.87 -6.46
C VAL A 207 -0.42 -12.54 -5.94
N GLY A 208 0.91 -12.46 -5.77
CA GLY A 208 1.55 -11.24 -5.31
C GLY A 208 1.36 -10.07 -6.26
N LEU A 209 1.38 -10.32 -7.58
CA LEU A 209 1.14 -9.31 -8.62
C LEU A 209 -0.31 -8.82 -8.61
N ILE A 210 -1.29 -9.73 -8.57
CA ILE A 210 -2.72 -9.40 -8.56
C ILE A 210 -3.10 -8.59 -7.32
N LEU A 211 -2.53 -8.95 -6.17
CA LEU A 211 -2.81 -8.29 -4.89
C LEU A 211 -1.84 -7.15 -4.58
N PHE A 212 -0.95 -6.84 -5.53
CA PHE A 212 0.04 -5.78 -5.47
C PHE A 212 0.94 -5.79 -4.23
N THR A 213 1.21 -6.98 -3.71
CA THR A 213 2.05 -7.17 -2.52
C THR A 213 3.53 -7.23 -2.90
N GLY A 214 4.41 -6.82 -1.98
CA GLY A 214 5.85 -6.76 -2.23
C GLY A 214 6.30 -5.62 -3.15
N LEU A 215 5.46 -4.59 -3.38
CA LEU A 215 5.72 -3.44 -4.25
C LEU A 215 6.28 -3.84 -5.64
N TYR A 216 5.70 -4.86 -6.26
CA TYR A 216 6.16 -5.50 -7.51
C TYR A 216 7.54 -6.17 -7.45
N LEU A 217 8.41 -5.77 -6.52
CA LEU A 217 9.71 -6.39 -6.27
C LEU A 217 9.56 -7.84 -5.83
N GLY A 218 8.67 -8.13 -4.89
CA GLY A 218 8.36 -9.49 -4.42
C GLY A 218 7.95 -10.44 -5.55
N PRO A 219 6.88 -10.11 -6.30
CA PRO A 219 6.43 -10.91 -7.44
C PRO A 219 7.51 -11.13 -8.49
N THR A 220 8.25 -10.07 -8.85
CA THR A 220 9.30 -10.13 -9.88
C THR A 220 10.44 -11.06 -9.46
N LEU A 221 10.98 -10.87 -8.25
CA LEU A 221 12.07 -11.73 -7.75
C LEU A 221 11.61 -13.18 -7.57
N THR A 222 10.38 -13.39 -7.11
CA THR A 222 9.81 -14.75 -6.97
C THR A 222 9.65 -15.43 -8.33
N LEU A 223 9.24 -14.71 -9.37
CA LEU A 223 9.18 -15.23 -10.74
C LEU A 223 10.57 -15.58 -11.27
N LEU A 224 11.55 -14.70 -11.07
CA LEU A 224 12.94 -14.96 -11.46
C LEU A 224 13.49 -16.21 -10.76
N ALA A 225 13.17 -16.42 -9.48
CA ALA A 225 13.52 -17.62 -8.75
C ALA A 225 12.97 -18.90 -9.40
N ALA A 226 11.76 -18.83 -9.96
CA ALA A 226 11.09 -19.94 -10.62
C ALA A 226 11.64 -20.26 -12.01
N ILE A 227 12.22 -19.28 -12.72
CA ILE A 227 12.69 -19.43 -14.11
C ILE A 227 14.19 -19.73 -14.15
N VAL A 228 14.98 -19.06 -13.31
CA VAL A 228 16.43 -19.15 -13.35
C VAL A 228 16.88 -20.58 -13.01
N LYS A 229 17.81 -21.10 -13.82
CA LYS A 229 18.45 -22.40 -13.56
C LYS A 229 19.34 -22.27 -12.31
N PRO A 230 19.44 -23.31 -11.48
CA PRO A 230 20.27 -23.26 -10.29
C PRO A 230 21.75 -23.22 -10.70
N ALA A 231 22.28 -22.00 -10.84
CA ALA A 231 23.72 -21.79 -10.92
C ALA A 231 24.26 -21.79 -9.48
N ASN A 232 25.20 -22.68 -9.20
CA ASN A 232 25.95 -22.64 -7.94
C ASN A 232 26.75 -21.34 -7.94
N ILE A 233 26.55 -20.51 -6.93
CA ILE A 233 27.47 -19.41 -6.66
C ILE A 233 28.69 -20.08 -6.05
N HIS A 234 29.76 -20.21 -6.84
CA HIS A 234 31.01 -20.83 -6.42
C HIS A 234 31.52 -20.12 -5.15
N LYS A 235 31.98 -20.92 -4.18
CA LYS A 235 32.76 -20.43 -3.04
C LYS A 235 34.14 -20.04 -3.52
#